data_AF-B2AGS0-F1
#
_entry.id   AF-B2AGS0-F1
#
_cell.length_a   1.000
_cell.length_b   1.000
_cell.length_c   1.000
_cell.angle_alpha   90.00
_cell.angle_beta   90.00
_cell.angle_gamma   90.00
#
_symmetry.space_group_name_H-M   'P 1'
#
loop_
_entity.id
_entity.type
_entity.pdbx_description
1 polymer ?
#
loop_
_entity_poly.entity_id
_entity_poly.type
_entity_poly.pdbx_seq_one_letter_code
_entity_poly.pdbx_strand_id
1 'polypeptide(L)'
;MNAVLSADQTLTNNRLPTVPRNTGSFALTFPATVGNLDSYIQAVHRIPLLTAEEEQRLARELRDHDSVEAARRLVMSHLRLVVSIARQYLGYGLPHADLIQEGNIGLMKAVKRFDPDQGVRLVSYAMHWIKAEIHEYVLKNWRMVKVATTKAQRKLFFNLRSHKQGGHTFTPEQVEAVARELNVKPEEVMEMETRLSGGDLALEGQVDDGEEEFAPIAYLADNHNEPTRVMEAKRQDRMQVEGLEEALAKLDERSRRIIEARWLNVEDDGSGGATLHELADEFGVSAERIRQIEAAAMKKMKGALQAFA
;
A
#
# COMPACT_ATOMS: atom_id res chain seq x y z
N MET A 1 46.51 -59.52 39.11
CA MET A 1 47.72 -58.67 38.98
C MET A 1 47.22 -57.23 38.95
N ASN A 2 46.83 -56.62 40.07
CA ASN A 2 47.61 -56.08 41.21
C ASN A 2 48.73 -55.10 40.81
N ALA A 3 48.44 -53.81 41.00
CA ALA A 3 49.30 -52.71 41.53
C ALA A 3 48.51 -51.40 41.26
N VAL A 4 47.81 -50.73 42.18
CA VAL A 4 48.10 -50.17 43.53
C VAL A 4 49.19 -49.08 43.52
N LEU A 5 48.75 -47.84 43.78
CA LEU A 5 49.34 -46.75 44.62
C LEU A 5 48.54 -45.46 44.31
N SER A 6 47.61 -44.94 45.14
CA SER A 6 47.74 -44.32 46.48
C SER A 6 48.73 -43.15 46.47
N ALA A 7 48.46 -41.92 46.93
CA ALA A 7 47.65 -41.38 48.03
C ALA A 7 47.38 -39.86 47.75
N ASP A 8 46.67 -39.01 48.51
CA ASP A 8 46.13 -39.05 49.86
C ASP A 8 45.21 -37.83 50.14
N GLN A 9 44.38 -37.92 51.19
CA GLN A 9 43.91 -36.86 52.12
C GLN A 9 43.10 -35.65 51.55
N THR A 10 41.92 -35.24 52.04
CA THR A 10 41.43 -35.10 53.43
C THR A 10 39.89 -35.03 53.55
N LEU A 11 39.34 -35.85 54.45
CA LEU A 11 38.37 -35.57 55.53
C LEU A 11 37.31 -34.44 55.45
N THR A 12 36.06 -34.88 55.67
CA THR A 12 34.99 -34.32 56.55
C THR A 12 34.24 -33.04 56.18
N ASN A 13 32.99 -33.26 55.77
CA ASN A 13 31.74 -32.78 56.41
C ASN A 13 31.79 -31.41 57.11
N ASN A 14 31.23 -30.38 56.45
CA ASN A 14 30.72 -29.21 57.17
C ASN A 14 29.49 -28.61 56.46
N ARG A 15 28.37 -28.57 57.17
CA ARG A 15 27.13 -27.89 56.75
C ARG A 15 27.38 -26.39 56.66
N LEU A 16 26.93 -25.77 55.57
CA LEU A 16 26.73 -24.32 55.44
C LEU A 16 25.36 -24.04 54.80
N PRO A 17 24.78 -22.85 55.06
CA PRO A 17 23.39 -22.71 55.48
C PRO A 17 22.39 -22.57 54.32
N THR A 18 21.15 -23.00 54.56
CA THR A 18 19.99 -22.67 53.74
C THR A 18 19.72 -21.17 53.79
N VAL A 19 20.10 -20.46 52.72
CA VAL A 19 19.63 -19.09 52.47
C VAL A 19 18.26 -19.20 51.80
N PRO A 20 17.18 -18.65 52.38
CA PRO A 20 15.91 -18.57 51.66
C PRO A 20 16.08 -17.51 50.57
N ARG A 21 16.31 -17.94 49.33
CA ARG A 21 16.12 -17.04 48.18
C ARG A 21 14.63 -16.89 47.96
N ASN A 22 14.05 -15.90 48.65
CA ASN A 22 12.80 -15.29 48.23
C ASN A 22 13.07 -14.48 46.96
N THR A 23 13.31 -15.17 45.84
CA THR A 23 13.17 -14.58 44.52
C THR A 23 11.72 -14.78 44.14
N GLY A 24 10.91 -13.76 44.41
CA GLY A 24 9.63 -13.56 43.74
C GLY A 24 9.87 -13.35 42.24
N SER A 25 10.22 -14.44 41.56
CA SER A 25 10.14 -14.55 40.12
C SER A 25 8.65 -14.49 39.79
N PHE A 26 8.18 -13.33 39.32
CA PHE A 26 6.96 -13.28 38.53
C PHE A 26 7.24 -13.92 37.17
N ALA A 27 7.47 -15.23 37.17
CA ALA A 27 7.32 -16.05 35.98
C ALA A 27 5.82 -16.07 35.68
N LEU A 28 5.36 -15.11 34.86
CA LEU A 28 4.05 -15.21 34.26
C LEU A 28 4.12 -16.33 33.24
N THR A 29 3.66 -17.50 33.65
CA THR A 29 3.10 -18.51 32.76
C THR A 29 2.01 -17.80 31.96
N PHE A 30 2.31 -17.36 30.74
CA PHE A 30 1.26 -17.10 29.77
C PHE A 30 0.55 -18.44 29.59
N PRO A 31 -0.73 -18.59 29.93
CA PRO A 31 -1.44 -19.79 29.51
C PRO A 31 -1.36 -19.81 27.99
N ALA A 32 -0.63 -20.80 27.49
CA ALA A 32 -0.45 -21.05 26.08
C ALA A 32 -1.80 -21.43 25.48
N THR A 33 -2.60 -20.41 25.15
CA THR A 33 -3.69 -20.34 24.16
C THR A 33 -4.36 -18.97 24.31
N VAL A 34 -3.77 -17.90 23.76
CA VAL A 34 -4.57 -16.71 23.43
C VAL A 34 -5.32 -17.03 22.14
N GLY A 35 -6.32 -17.91 22.23
CA GLY A 35 -7.10 -18.33 21.05
C GLY A 35 -8.18 -17.32 20.65
N ASN A 36 -8.53 -16.38 21.55
CA ASN A 36 -9.58 -15.41 21.31
C ASN A 36 -9.15 -14.01 21.80
N LEU A 37 -9.50 -12.99 21.01
CA LEU A 37 -9.26 -11.57 21.28
C LEU A 37 -9.79 -11.13 22.65
N ASP A 38 -10.91 -11.69 23.09
CA ASP A 38 -11.50 -11.37 24.40
C ASP A 38 -10.57 -11.75 25.56
N SER A 39 -9.85 -12.87 25.45
CA SER A 39 -8.88 -13.30 26.47
C SER A 39 -7.71 -12.32 26.57
N TYR A 40 -7.25 -11.78 25.44
CA TYR A 40 -6.22 -10.73 25.42
C TYR A 40 -6.73 -9.47 26.11
N ILE A 41 -7.94 -9.01 25.77
CA ILE A 41 -8.54 -7.80 26.36
C ILE A 41 -8.69 -7.95 27.89
N GLN A 42 -9.14 -9.12 28.35
CA GLN A 42 -9.24 -9.43 29.78
C GLN A 42 -7.87 -9.44 30.47
N ALA A 43 -6.84 -10.02 29.84
CA ALA A 43 -5.49 -10.03 30.38
C ALA A 43 -4.94 -8.60 30.53
N VAL A 44 -5.11 -7.76 29.51
CA VAL A 44 -4.71 -6.34 29.53
C VAL A 44 -5.40 -5.56 30.65
N HIS A 45 -6.67 -5.84 30.93
CA HIS A 45 -7.41 -5.19 32.01
C HIS A 45 -6.91 -5.55 33.42
N ARG A 46 -6.25 -6.70 33.60
CA ARG A 46 -5.67 -7.13 34.88
C ARG A 46 -4.32 -6.49 35.20
N ILE A 47 -3.68 -5.85 34.21
CA ILE A 47 -2.38 -5.20 34.42
C ILE A 47 -2.57 -3.97 35.32
N PRO A 48 -1.80 -3.85 36.41
CA PRO A 48 -1.90 -2.70 37.31
C PRO A 48 -1.51 -1.40 36.59
N LEU A 49 -2.23 -0.33 36.90
CA LEU A 49 -1.91 1.01 36.43
C LEU A 49 -0.77 1.59 37.25
N LEU A 50 0.11 2.34 36.60
CA LEU A 50 1.19 3.05 37.27
C LEU A 50 0.67 4.36 37.87
N THR A 51 1.21 4.74 39.02
CA THR A 51 1.05 6.10 39.54
C THR A 51 1.88 7.09 38.72
N ALA A 52 1.61 8.39 38.86
CA ALA A 52 2.39 9.42 38.17
C ALA A 52 3.87 9.41 38.57
N GLU A 53 4.18 9.15 39.84
CA GLU A 53 5.55 9.04 40.36
C GLU A 53 6.27 7.82 39.77
N GLU A 54 5.59 6.68 39.68
CA GLU A 54 6.15 5.47 39.07
C GLU A 54 6.40 5.66 37.57
N GLU A 55 5.48 6.30 36.86
CA GLU A 55 5.61 6.64 35.45
C GLU A 55 6.83 7.54 35.21
N GLN A 56 7.01 8.60 36.02
CA GLN A 56 8.18 9.48 35.91
C GLN A 56 9.49 8.75 36.21
N ARG A 57 9.52 7.92 37.27
CA ARG A 57 10.71 7.14 37.62
C ARG A 57 11.11 6.19 36.49
N LEU A 58 10.16 5.43 35.95
CA LEU A 58 10.41 4.49 34.85
C LEU A 58 10.78 5.21 33.56
N ALA A 59 10.18 6.37 33.27
CA ALA A 59 10.52 7.16 32.10
C ALA A 59 11.94 7.74 32.18
N ARG A 60 12.37 8.20 33.36
CA ARG A 60 13.77 8.62 33.59
C ARG A 60 14.73 7.46 33.48
N GLU A 61 14.41 6.32 34.08
CA GLU A 61 15.22 5.10 33.97
C GLU A 61 15.37 4.64 32.51
N LEU A 62 14.29 4.69 31.72
CA LEU A 62 14.34 4.40 30.29
C LEU A 62 15.24 5.40 29.55
N ARG A 63 15.10 6.71 29.80
CA ARG A 63 15.88 7.74 29.10
C ARG A 63 17.36 7.68 29.44
N ASP A 64 17.69 7.54 30.72
CA ASP A 64 19.05 7.70 31.23
C ASP A 64 19.86 6.39 31.14
N HIS A 65 19.19 5.23 31.10
CA HIS A 65 19.82 3.91 31.12
C HIS A 65 19.37 2.96 30.00
N ASP A 66 18.51 3.39 29.07
CA ASP A 66 17.92 2.55 28.01
C ASP A 66 17.31 1.25 28.56
N SER A 67 16.70 1.33 29.76
CA SER A 67 16.16 0.18 30.49
C SER A 67 14.97 -0.44 29.76
N VAL A 68 15.21 -1.57 29.10
CA VAL A 68 14.18 -2.36 28.40
C VAL A 68 13.05 -2.77 29.34
N GLU A 69 13.38 -3.07 30.60
CA GLU A 69 12.39 -3.44 31.61
C GLU A 69 11.49 -2.25 31.99
N ALA A 70 12.06 -1.05 32.08
CA ALA A 70 11.28 0.17 32.30
C ALA A 70 10.33 0.46 31.12
N ALA A 71 10.82 0.32 29.88
CA ALA A 71 9.98 0.42 28.68
C ALA A 71 8.84 -0.61 28.70
N ARG A 72 9.15 -1.87 29.03
CA ARG A 72 8.15 -2.96 29.11
C ARG A 72 7.04 -2.61 30.11
N ARG A 73 7.40 -2.14 31.31
CA ARG A 73 6.42 -1.75 32.33
C ARG A 73 5.55 -0.57 31.88
N LEU A 74 6.16 0.46 31.29
CA LEU A 74 5.45 1.62 30.74
C LEU A 74 4.46 1.22 29.64
N VAL A 75 4.87 0.35 28.71
CA VAL A 75 3.99 -0.14 27.65
C VAL A 75 2.85 -0.97 28.24
N MET A 76 3.16 -1.97 29.07
CA MET A 76 2.16 -2.89 29.61
C MET A 76 1.06 -2.19 30.41
N SER A 77 1.41 -1.20 31.24
CA SER A 77 0.42 -0.47 32.03
C SER A 77 -0.55 0.37 31.18
N HIS A 78 -0.19 0.67 29.93
CA HIS A 78 -0.94 1.53 29.02
C HIS A 78 -1.67 0.77 27.90
N LEU A 79 -1.59 -0.57 27.84
CA LEU A 79 -2.29 -1.36 26.82
C LEU A 79 -3.82 -1.16 26.85
N ARG A 80 -4.40 -0.86 28.03
CA ARG A 80 -5.83 -0.54 28.19
C ARG A 80 -6.25 0.70 27.39
N LEU A 81 -5.35 1.69 27.27
CA LEU A 81 -5.56 2.89 26.46
C LEU A 81 -5.60 2.54 24.97
N VAL A 82 -4.73 1.64 24.53
CA VAL A 82 -4.71 1.21 23.12
C VAL A 82 -6.03 0.54 22.75
N VAL A 83 -6.51 -0.39 23.58
CA VAL A 83 -7.80 -1.07 23.36
C VAL A 83 -8.96 -0.07 23.29
N SER A 84 -8.99 0.95 24.16
CA SER A 84 -10.07 1.94 24.15
C SER A 84 -10.04 2.86 22.94
N ILE A 85 -8.85 3.20 22.43
CA ILE A 85 -8.69 3.99 21.20
C ILE A 85 -9.06 3.15 19.97
N ALA A 86 -8.55 1.91 19.87
CA ALA A 86 -8.78 1.03 18.72
C ALA A 86 -10.27 0.75 18.46
N ARG A 87 -11.09 0.66 19.51
CA ARG A 87 -12.55 0.49 19.39
C ARG A 87 -13.24 1.58 18.55
N GLN A 88 -12.70 2.80 18.51
CA GLN A 88 -13.28 3.91 17.74
C GLN A 88 -13.15 3.70 16.21
N TYR A 89 -12.32 2.73 15.79
CA TYR A 89 -12.01 2.45 14.39
C TYR A 89 -12.67 1.18 13.84
N LEU A 90 -13.53 0.51 14.62
CA LEU A 90 -14.22 -0.71 14.17
C LEU A 90 -15.16 -0.46 12.99
N GLY A 91 -15.67 0.76 12.83
CA GLY A 91 -16.54 1.14 11.72
C GLY A 91 -15.88 1.09 10.32
N TYR A 92 -14.56 0.86 10.24
CA TYR A 92 -13.86 0.71 8.96
C TYR A 92 -13.86 -0.74 8.43
N GLY A 93 -14.37 -1.72 9.18
CA GLY A 93 -14.45 -3.12 8.74
C GLY A 93 -13.13 -3.90 8.86
N LEU A 94 -12.14 -3.34 9.56
CA LEU A 94 -10.85 -4.00 9.81
C LEU A 94 -10.90 -4.86 11.07
N PRO A 95 -10.14 -5.97 11.15
CA PRO A 95 -10.08 -6.80 12.34
C PRO A 95 -9.63 -5.99 13.57
N HIS A 96 -10.36 -6.12 14.68
CA HIS A 96 -10.07 -5.38 15.90
C HIS A 96 -8.68 -5.72 16.48
N ALA A 97 -8.25 -6.97 16.34
CA ALA A 97 -6.93 -7.42 16.77
C ALA A 97 -5.82 -6.61 16.06
N ASP A 98 -5.93 -6.41 14.75
CA ASP A 98 -4.93 -5.68 13.98
C ASP A 98 -4.89 -4.20 14.38
N LEU A 99 -6.05 -3.57 14.58
CA LEU A 99 -6.13 -2.19 15.07
C LEU A 99 -5.45 -2.03 16.44
N ILE A 100 -5.61 -3.01 17.34
CA ILE A 100 -4.93 -3.02 18.63
C ILE A 100 -3.41 -3.17 18.44
N GLN A 101 -2.97 -4.07 17.56
CA GLN A 101 -1.54 -4.29 17.34
C GLN A 101 -0.84 -3.07 16.77
N GLU A 102 -1.45 -2.38 15.82
CA GLU A 102 -0.93 -1.13 15.27
C GLU A 102 -0.93 0.00 16.30
N GLY A 103 -1.98 0.07 17.12
CA GLY A 103 -2.01 0.96 18.27
C GLY A 103 -0.90 0.66 19.29
N ASN A 104 -0.57 -0.62 19.52
CA ASN A 104 0.54 -1.03 20.40
C ASN A 104 1.88 -0.57 19.83
N ILE A 105 2.08 -0.66 18.51
CA ILE A 105 3.26 -0.10 17.83
C ILE A 105 3.35 1.42 18.06
N GLY A 106 2.23 2.13 17.96
CA GLY A 106 2.13 3.56 18.28
C GLY A 106 2.50 3.86 19.73
N LEU A 107 2.01 3.07 20.68
CA LEU A 107 2.38 3.19 22.09
C LEU A 107 3.88 2.97 22.31
N MET A 108 4.48 1.96 21.69
CA MET A 108 5.92 1.69 21.79
C MET A 108 6.75 2.86 21.24
N LYS A 109 6.33 3.44 20.10
CA LYS A 109 6.95 4.65 19.52
C LYS A 109 6.83 5.85 20.46
N ALA A 110 5.68 6.02 21.13
CA ALA A 110 5.47 7.07 22.11
C ALA A 110 6.39 6.90 23.33
N VAL A 111 6.43 5.71 23.93
CA VAL A 111 7.27 5.42 25.10
C VAL A 111 8.74 5.69 24.81
N LYS A 112 9.23 5.32 23.62
CA LYS A 112 10.62 5.58 23.20
C LYS A 112 10.95 7.08 23.08
N ARG A 113 9.97 7.93 22.77
CA ARG A 113 10.14 9.37 22.52
C ARG A 113 9.54 10.25 23.62
N PHE A 114 9.14 9.65 24.75
CA PHE A 114 8.51 10.38 25.83
C PHE A 114 9.56 11.10 26.67
N ASP A 115 9.33 12.39 26.94
CA ASP A 115 10.19 13.21 27.78
C ASP A 115 9.52 13.43 29.14
N PRO A 116 10.06 12.85 30.24
CA PRO A 116 9.47 12.97 31.58
C PRO A 116 9.54 14.39 32.15
N ASP A 117 10.41 15.27 31.64
CA ASP A 117 10.61 16.60 32.20
C ASP A 117 9.61 17.65 31.68
N GLN A 118 8.78 17.29 30.70
CA GLN A 118 7.72 18.15 30.14
C GLN A 118 6.49 18.30 31.07
N GLY A 119 6.42 17.54 32.17
CA GLY A 119 5.32 17.64 33.15
C GLY A 119 3.97 17.12 32.66
N VAL A 120 3.91 16.47 31.49
CA VAL A 120 2.69 15.86 30.94
C VAL A 120 2.64 14.36 31.21
N ARG A 121 1.45 13.81 31.39
CA ARG A 121 1.25 12.36 31.55
C ARG A 121 1.55 11.62 30.24
N LEU A 122 2.13 10.43 30.34
CA LEU A 122 2.40 9.56 29.19
C LEU A 122 1.13 9.27 28.38
N VAL A 123 -0.02 9.07 29.05
CA VAL A 123 -1.33 8.87 28.40
C VAL A 123 -1.63 9.97 27.38
N SER A 124 -1.44 11.24 27.76
CA SER A 124 -1.74 12.39 26.91
C SER A 124 -0.83 12.43 25.68
N TYR A 125 0.45 12.12 25.87
CA TYR A 125 1.41 12.06 24.77
C TYR A 125 1.16 10.87 23.84
N ALA A 126 1.00 9.68 24.41
CA ALA A 126 0.83 8.43 23.67
C ALA A 126 -0.44 8.39 22.84
N MET A 127 -1.51 9.07 23.26
CA MET A 127 -2.77 9.11 22.51
C MET A 127 -2.58 9.57 21.05
N HIS A 128 -1.73 10.57 20.80
CA HIS A 128 -1.48 11.07 19.45
C HIS A 128 -0.73 10.05 18.59
N TRP A 129 0.26 9.35 19.16
CA TRP A 129 1.01 8.30 18.48
C TRP A 129 0.14 7.09 18.15
N ILE A 130 -0.67 6.63 19.11
CA ILE A 130 -1.59 5.51 18.92
C ILE A 130 -2.58 5.82 17.80
N LYS A 131 -3.23 7.00 17.83
CA LYS A 131 -4.17 7.41 16.78
C LYS A 131 -3.48 7.53 15.41
N ALA A 132 -2.27 8.08 15.36
CA ALA A 132 -1.54 8.24 14.11
C ALA A 132 -1.20 6.90 13.44
N GLU A 133 -0.71 5.91 14.20
CA GLU A 133 -0.42 4.58 13.66
C GLU A 133 -1.68 3.85 13.22
N ILE A 134 -2.75 3.89 14.02
CA ILE A 134 -4.03 3.28 13.63
C ILE A 134 -4.58 3.97 12.36
N HIS A 135 -4.54 5.30 12.27
CA HIS A 135 -4.96 6.02 11.06
C HIS A 135 -4.16 5.58 9.82
N GLU A 136 -2.85 5.46 9.95
CA GLU A 136 -2.00 5.05 8.84
C GLU A 136 -2.30 3.61 8.41
N TYR A 137 -2.52 2.70 9.36
CA TYR A 137 -2.94 1.33 9.08
C TYR A 137 -4.29 1.28 8.37
N VAL A 138 -5.28 2.02 8.87
CA VAL A 138 -6.63 2.09 8.27
C VAL A 138 -6.52 2.57 6.83
N LEU A 139 -5.80 3.66 6.57
CA LEU A 139 -5.64 4.18 5.21
C LEU A 139 -4.98 3.20 4.25
N LYS A 140 -4.02 2.41 4.72
CA LYS A 140 -3.28 1.44 3.89
C LYS A 140 -4.06 0.17 3.59
N ASN A 141 -4.93 -0.25 4.51
CA ASN A 141 -5.54 -1.59 4.50
C ASN A 141 -7.07 -1.58 4.41
N TRP A 142 -7.71 -0.41 4.43
CA TRP A 142 -9.17 -0.31 4.32
C TRP A 142 -9.72 -0.90 3.02
N ARG A 143 -8.93 -0.85 1.93
CA ARG A 143 -9.25 -1.47 0.64
C ARG A 143 -8.02 -2.06 -0.05
N MET A 144 -8.27 -3.00 -0.95
CA MET A 144 -7.23 -3.57 -1.80
C MET A 144 -6.65 -2.52 -2.75
N VAL A 145 -7.53 -1.74 -3.37
CA VAL A 145 -7.13 -0.56 -4.16
C VAL A 145 -6.92 0.61 -3.20
N LYS A 146 -5.68 1.04 -3.04
CA LYS A 146 -5.32 2.12 -2.11
C LYS A 146 -5.98 3.43 -2.53
N VAL A 147 -6.72 4.02 -1.61
CA VAL A 147 -7.37 5.33 -1.74
C VAL A 147 -6.78 6.26 -0.68
N ALA A 148 -6.68 7.56 -0.98
CA ALA A 148 -6.17 8.61 -0.09
C ALA A 148 -4.64 8.73 0.06
N THR A 149 -3.96 8.99 -1.06
CA THR A 149 -2.53 9.32 -1.09
C THR A 149 -2.26 10.77 -0.72
N THR A 150 -3.21 11.69 -0.91
CA THR A 150 -3.03 13.13 -0.66
C THR A 150 -3.54 13.57 0.72
N LYS A 151 -3.04 14.71 1.22
CA LYS A 151 -3.48 15.30 2.50
C LYS A 151 -4.97 15.63 2.51
N ALA A 152 -5.50 16.14 1.39
CA ALA A 152 -6.92 16.45 1.22
C ALA A 152 -7.77 15.17 1.30
N GLN A 153 -7.38 14.13 0.58
CA GLN A 153 -8.07 12.85 0.58
C GLN A 153 -8.04 12.18 1.97
N ARG A 154 -6.92 12.24 2.70
CA ARG A 154 -6.84 11.72 4.09
C ARG A 154 -7.80 12.45 5.03
N LYS A 155 -7.90 13.79 4.91
CA LYS A 155 -8.85 14.59 5.69
C LYS A 155 -10.29 14.20 5.36
N LEU A 156 -10.61 14.04 4.08
CA LEU A 156 -11.93 13.59 3.64
C LEU A 156 -12.24 12.19 4.14
N PHE A 157 -11.32 11.23 4.03
CA PHE A 157 -11.54 9.85 4.45
C PHE A 157 -12.06 9.71 5.89
N PHE A 158 -11.46 10.42 6.85
CA PHE A 158 -11.85 10.33 8.26
C PHE A 158 -13.06 11.20 8.64
N ASN A 159 -13.31 12.31 7.93
CA ASN A 159 -14.37 13.27 8.31
C ASN A 159 -15.62 13.16 7.44
N LEU A 160 -15.53 12.67 6.20
CA LEU A 160 -16.64 12.67 5.25
C LEU A 160 -17.82 11.81 5.75
N ARG A 161 -17.52 10.70 6.43
CA ARG A 161 -18.57 9.85 7.04
C ARG A 161 -19.34 10.56 8.16
N SER A 162 -18.71 11.40 8.98
CA SER A 162 -19.41 12.13 10.03
C SER A 162 -20.30 13.26 9.49
N HIS A 163 -20.01 13.76 8.28
CA HIS A 163 -20.85 14.77 7.60
C HIS A 163 -22.03 14.16 6.83
N LYS A 164 -22.03 12.84 6.63
CA LYS A 164 -23.08 12.15 5.89
C LYS A 164 -24.29 11.91 6.78
N GLN A 165 -25.28 12.80 6.72
CA GLN A 165 -26.55 12.64 7.42
C GLN A 165 -27.50 11.75 6.61
N GLY A 166 -27.53 10.46 6.94
CA GLY A 166 -28.33 9.46 6.25
C GLY A 166 -27.56 8.76 5.12
N GLY A 167 -27.93 7.52 4.80
CA GLY A 167 -27.22 6.67 3.82
C GLY A 167 -27.28 7.12 2.35
N HIS A 168 -27.76 8.34 2.06
CA HIS A 168 -27.98 8.85 0.71
C HIS A 168 -26.75 9.58 0.17
N THR A 169 -26.56 9.59 -1.16
CA THR A 169 -25.52 10.38 -1.83
C THR A 169 -25.63 11.86 -1.45
N PHE A 170 -24.50 12.55 -1.31
CA PHE A 170 -24.50 13.98 -1.00
C PHE A 170 -25.22 14.78 -2.10
N THR A 171 -26.01 15.76 -1.69
CA THR A 171 -26.53 16.77 -2.62
C THR A 171 -25.41 17.74 -3.02
N PRO A 172 -25.51 18.43 -4.17
CA PRO A 172 -24.51 19.42 -4.57
C PRO A 172 -24.23 20.47 -3.48
N GLU A 173 -25.26 20.91 -2.75
CA GLU A 173 -25.11 21.89 -1.66
C GLU A 173 -24.32 21.31 -0.47
N GLN A 174 -24.50 20.02 -0.17
CA GLN A 174 -23.75 19.33 0.88
C GLN A 174 -22.28 19.15 0.48
N VAL A 175 -22.01 18.81 -0.78
CA VAL A 175 -20.65 18.72 -1.34
C VAL A 175 -19.93 20.06 -1.17
N GLU A 176 -20.57 21.18 -1.53
CA GLU A 176 -20.00 22.53 -1.38
C GLU A 176 -19.79 22.94 0.08
N ALA A 177 -20.69 22.53 0.99
CA ALA A 177 -20.54 22.79 2.42
C ALA A 177 -19.31 22.07 2.99
N VAL A 178 -19.19 20.77 2.71
CA VAL A 178 -18.05 19.94 3.14
C VAL A 178 -16.73 20.42 2.52
N ALA A 179 -16.75 20.80 1.23
CA ALA A 179 -15.58 21.34 0.54
C ALA A 179 -15.06 22.61 1.22
N ARG A 180 -15.96 23.54 1.59
CA ARG A 180 -15.61 24.78 2.30
C ARG A 180 -15.11 24.52 3.72
N GLU A 181 -15.78 23.65 4.47
CA GLU A 181 -15.39 23.32 5.85
C GLU A 181 -14.03 22.63 5.91
N LEU A 182 -13.81 21.67 5.01
CA LEU A 182 -12.57 20.90 4.98
C LEU A 182 -11.47 21.57 4.15
N ASN A 183 -11.75 22.70 3.48
CA ASN A 183 -10.83 23.44 2.61
C ASN A 183 -10.20 22.54 1.54
N VAL A 184 -11.07 21.87 0.78
CA VAL A 184 -10.75 20.95 -0.33
C VAL A 184 -11.64 21.27 -1.53
N LYS A 185 -11.33 20.72 -2.71
CA LYS A 185 -12.15 20.99 -3.89
C LYS A 185 -13.45 20.16 -3.89
N PRO A 186 -14.58 20.69 -4.42
CA PRO A 186 -15.81 19.92 -4.58
C PRO A 186 -15.62 18.61 -5.36
N GLU A 187 -14.75 18.60 -6.38
CA GLU A 187 -14.48 17.37 -7.15
C GLU A 187 -13.83 16.28 -6.29
N GLU A 188 -12.92 16.65 -5.37
CA GLU A 188 -12.28 15.70 -4.45
C GLU A 188 -13.28 15.10 -3.45
N VAL A 189 -14.30 15.86 -3.06
CA VAL A 189 -15.38 15.39 -2.18
C VAL A 189 -16.24 14.35 -2.91
N MET A 190 -16.67 14.64 -4.15
CA MET A 190 -17.46 13.70 -4.95
C MET A 190 -16.69 12.42 -5.28
N GLU A 191 -15.41 12.55 -5.64
CA GLU A 191 -14.52 11.42 -5.89
C GLU A 191 -14.38 10.56 -4.64
N MET A 192 -14.11 11.19 -3.48
CA MET A 192 -14.00 10.45 -2.22
C MET A 192 -15.32 9.79 -1.82
N GLU A 193 -16.46 10.46 -2.00
CA GLU A 193 -17.75 9.84 -1.73
C GLU A 193 -17.97 8.57 -2.55
N THR A 194 -17.72 8.64 -3.86
CA THR A 194 -17.86 7.50 -4.77
C THR A 194 -17.00 6.33 -4.34
N ARG A 195 -15.78 6.61 -3.88
CA ARG A 195 -14.86 5.59 -3.36
C ARG A 195 -15.28 5.04 -2.01
N LEU A 196 -15.86 5.86 -1.14
CA LEU A 196 -16.38 5.42 0.16
C LEU A 196 -17.67 4.59 0.04
N SER A 197 -18.48 4.82 -1.00
CA SER A 197 -19.79 4.18 -1.19
C SER A 197 -19.72 2.85 -1.94
N GLY A 198 -18.94 2.72 -3.02
CA GLY A 198 -18.93 1.49 -3.82
C GLY A 198 -17.97 0.45 -3.24
N GLY A 199 -18.43 -0.72 -2.80
CA GLY A 199 -17.57 -1.78 -2.20
C GLY A 199 -16.76 -2.59 -3.23
N ASP A 200 -15.68 -3.24 -2.78
CA ASP A 200 -14.96 -4.22 -3.60
C ASP A 200 -15.83 -5.49 -3.68
N LEU A 201 -16.00 -6.04 -4.89
CA LEU A 201 -16.80 -7.26 -5.13
C LEU A 201 -15.87 -8.45 -5.35
N ALA A 202 -16.18 -9.58 -4.71
CA ALA A 202 -15.50 -10.84 -4.98
C ALA A 202 -15.84 -11.33 -6.39
N LEU A 203 -14.82 -11.69 -7.17
CA LEU A 203 -14.98 -12.21 -8.53
C LEU A 203 -15.70 -13.57 -8.54
N GLU A 204 -15.34 -14.43 -7.59
CA GLU A 204 -16.02 -15.68 -7.24
C GLU A 204 -16.52 -15.57 -5.79
N GLY A 205 -17.65 -14.90 -5.60
CA GLY A 205 -18.35 -14.90 -4.31
C GLY A 205 -19.12 -16.21 -4.12
N GLN A 206 -19.13 -16.75 -2.89
CA GLN A 206 -20.13 -17.75 -2.53
C GLN A 206 -21.50 -17.06 -2.54
N VAL A 207 -22.37 -17.49 -3.44
CA VAL A 207 -23.77 -17.07 -3.43
C VAL A 207 -24.49 -17.93 -2.40
N ASP A 208 -25.20 -17.28 -1.48
CA ASP A 208 -25.95 -17.99 -0.44
C ASP A 208 -27.19 -18.67 -1.02
N ASP A 209 -27.55 -19.78 -0.38
CA ASP A 209 -28.46 -20.85 -0.81
C ASP A 209 -29.77 -20.41 -1.49
N GLY A 210 -30.08 -20.97 -2.67
CA GLY A 210 -31.46 -21.12 -3.16
C GLY A 210 -31.72 -20.97 -4.66
N GLU A 211 -30.89 -20.24 -5.40
CA GLU A 211 -31.01 -20.07 -6.86
C GLU A 211 -29.63 -20.23 -7.51
N GLU A 212 -29.57 -20.74 -8.75
CA GLU A 212 -28.35 -20.79 -9.57
C GLU A 212 -27.90 -19.37 -9.94
N GLU A 213 -27.53 -18.55 -8.96
CA GLU A 213 -26.98 -17.23 -9.20
C GLU A 213 -25.52 -17.40 -9.64
N PHE A 214 -25.23 -16.98 -10.86
CA PHE A 214 -23.86 -17.03 -11.37
C PHE A 214 -23.02 -15.94 -10.71
N ALA A 215 -21.79 -16.30 -10.32
CA ALA A 215 -20.81 -15.33 -9.83
C ALA A 215 -20.48 -14.27 -10.90
N PRO A 216 -20.02 -13.06 -10.52
CA PRO A 216 -19.69 -11.99 -11.46
C PRO A 216 -18.78 -12.42 -12.61
N ILE A 217 -17.86 -13.36 -12.37
CA ILE A 217 -16.98 -13.93 -13.40
C ILE A 217 -17.72 -14.52 -14.61
N ALA A 218 -18.93 -15.05 -14.42
CA ALA A 218 -19.71 -15.67 -15.50
C ALA A 218 -20.28 -14.64 -16.50
N TYR A 219 -20.44 -13.39 -16.09
CA TYR A 219 -21.00 -12.32 -16.91
C TYR A 219 -19.93 -11.39 -17.51
N LEU A 220 -18.68 -11.51 -17.06
CA LEU A 220 -17.58 -10.70 -17.57
C LEU A 220 -17.12 -11.25 -18.92
N ALA A 221 -17.54 -10.58 -20.00
CA ALA A 221 -17.13 -10.91 -21.36
C ALA A 221 -15.72 -10.40 -21.67
N ASP A 222 -14.89 -11.24 -22.30
CA ASP A 222 -13.65 -10.81 -22.93
C ASP A 222 -13.86 -10.60 -24.44
N ASN A 223 -13.97 -9.34 -24.83
CA ASN A 223 -14.21 -8.96 -26.22
C ASN A 223 -12.96 -9.08 -27.11
N HIS A 224 -11.77 -9.33 -26.56
CA HIS A 224 -10.53 -9.43 -27.37
C HIS A 224 -10.45 -10.75 -28.14
N ASN A 225 -11.00 -11.82 -27.58
CA ASN A 225 -10.97 -13.15 -28.16
C ASN A 225 -12.13 -13.43 -29.13
N GLU A 226 -12.96 -12.42 -29.40
CA GLU A 226 -14.03 -12.53 -30.37
C GLU A 226 -13.47 -12.87 -31.76
N PRO A 227 -13.98 -13.92 -32.44
CA PRO A 227 -13.42 -14.38 -33.71
C PRO A 227 -13.27 -13.26 -34.76
N THR A 228 -14.21 -12.33 -34.80
CA THR A 228 -14.19 -11.17 -35.71
C THR A 228 -13.05 -10.21 -35.36
N ARG A 229 -12.82 -9.91 -34.09
CA ARG A 229 -11.73 -9.05 -33.59
C ARG A 229 -10.36 -9.68 -33.83
N VAL A 230 -10.24 -10.99 -33.59
CA VAL A 230 -8.99 -11.72 -33.84
C VAL A 230 -8.65 -11.73 -35.33
N MET A 231 -9.66 -11.91 -36.20
CA MET A 231 -9.46 -11.82 -37.65
C MET A 231 -9.12 -10.39 -38.11
N GLU A 232 -9.75 -9.38 -37.54
CA GLU A 232 -9.45 -7.97 -37.79
C GLU A 232 -8.00 -7.64 -37.38
N ALA A 233 -7.59 -8.02 -36.17
CA ALA A 233 -6.23 -7.83 -35.67
C ALA A 233 -5.21 -8.52 -36.57
N LYS A 234 -5.41 -9.81 -36.93
CA LYS A 234 -4.53 -10.52 -37.87
C LYS A 234 -4.44 -9.85 -39.23
N ARG A 235 -5.55 -9.28 -39.73
CA ARG A 235 -5.56 -8.53 -41.00
C ARG A 235 -4.77 -7.23 -40.87
N GLN A 236 -4.93 -6.51 -39.76
CA GLN A 236 -4.17 -5.30 -39.47
C GLN A 236 -2.67 -5.61 -39.35
N ASP A 237 -2.30 -6.65 -38.59
CA ASP A 237 -0.90 -7.08 -38.44
C ASP A 237 -0.29 -7.43 -39.81
N ARG A 238 -1.01 -8.21 -40.63
CA ARG A 238 -0.55 -8.55 -41.98
C ARG A 238 -0.36 -7.32 -42.87
N MET A 239 -1.29 -6.36 -42.79
CA MET A 239 -1.18 -5.11 -43.54
C MET A 239 0.01 -4.25 -43.05
N GLN A 240 0.25 -4.22 -41.74
CA GLN A 240 1.33 -3.43 -41.13
C GLN A 240 2.72 -4.03 -41.38
N VAL A 241 2.86 -5.35 -41.35
CA VAL A 241 4.15 -6.03 -41.53
C VAL A 241 4.38 -6.36 -43.00
N GLU A 242 3.68 -7.37 -43.53
CA GLU A 242 3.88 -7.84 -44.91
C GLU A 242 3.55 -6.76 -45.94
N GLY A 243 2.45 -6.02 -45.70
CA GLY A 243 2.03 -4.94 -46.60
C GLY A 243 3.05 -3.80 -46.67
N LEU A 244 3.65 -3.42 -45.54
CA LEU A 244 4.66 -2.36 -45.49
C LEU A 244 5.97 -2.82 -46.16
N GLU A 245 6.42 -4.04 -45.88
CA GLU A 245 7.61 -4.61 -46.51
C GLU A 245 7.48 -4.67 -48.04
N GLU A 246 6.35 -5.16 -48.57
CA GLU A 246 6.12 -5.22 -50.01
C GLU A 246 5.96 -3.81 -50.63
N ALA A 247 5.30 -2.90 -49.92
CA ALA A 247 5.14 -1.51 -50.36
C ALA A 247 6.50 -0.80 -50.48
N LEU A 248 7.41 -1.00 -49.51
CA LEU A 248 8.78 -0.48 -49.55
C LEU A 248 9.60 -1.14 -50.67
N ALA A 249 9.45 -2.46 -50.88
CA ALA A 249 10.18 -3.19 -51.93
C ALA A 249 9.80 -2.74 -53.36
N LYS A 250 8.60 -2.18 -53.55
CA LYS A 250 8.15 -1.63 -54.85
C LYS A 250 8.68 -0.22 -55.13
N LEU A 251 9.26 0.47 -54.16
CA LEU A 251 9.90 1.77 -54.37
C LEU A 251 11.26 1.59 -55.06
N ASP A 252 11.67 2.58 -55.84
CA ASP A 252 13.07 2.67 -56.26
C ASP A 252 13.96 3.01 -55.05
N GLU A 253 15.24 2.66 -55.14
CA GLU A 253 16.21 2.81 -54.05
C GLU A 253 16.22 4.21 -53.43
N ARG A 254 16.10 5.24 -54.28
CA ARG A 254 16.11 6.64 -53.85
C ARG A 254 14.84 7.00 -53.08
N SER A 255 13.67 6.62 -53.60
CA SER A 255 12.39 6.82 -52.90
C SER A 255 12.32 6.07 -51.57
N ARG A 256 12.82 4.82 -51.55
CA ARG A 256 12.85 3.97 -50.35
C ARG A 256 13.69 4.60 -49.24
N ARG A 257 14.92 5.01 -49.56
CA ARG A 257 15.84 5.68 -48.64
C ARG A 257 15.25 6.96 -48.03
N ILE A 258 14.53 7.76 -48.83
CA ILE A 258 13.85 8.98 -48.36
C ILE A 258 12.73 8.65 -47.37
N ILE A 259 11.93 7.61 -47.61
CA ILE A 259 10.86 7.19 -46.70
C ILE A 259 11.43 6.60 -45.40
N GLU A 260 12.42 5.71 -45.51
CA GLU A 260 13.06 5.10 -44.34
C GLU A 260 13.69 6.15 -43.43
N ALA A 261 14.44 7.12 -43.98
CA ALA A 261 15.09 8.15 -43.18
C ALA A 261 14.12 9.13 -42.50
N ARG A 262 12.93 9.34 -43.08
CA ARG A 262 11.95 10.31 -42.57
C ARG A 262 10.94 9.71 -41.61
N TRP A 263 10.55 8.45 -41.82
CA TRP A 263 9.40 7.84 -41.16
C TRP A 263 9.71 6.56 -40.40
N LEU A 264 10.80 5.85 -40.71
CA LEU A 264 11.15 4.57 -40.06
C LEU A 264 12.35 4.68 -39.14
N ASN A 265 13.33 5.52 -39.48
CA ASN A 265 14.50 5.79 -38.65
C ASN A 265 14.22 7.00 -37.74
N VAL A 266 13.20 6.88 -36.89
CA VAL A 266 12.82 7.87 -35.88
C VAL A 266 12.99 7.27 -34.48
N GLU A 267 13.30 8.11 -33.50
CA GLU A 267 13.32 7.71 -32.09
C GLU A 267 11.89 7.49 -31.56
N ASP A 268 11.76 6.78 -30.45
CA ASP A 268 10.46 6.42 -29.84
C ASP A 268 9.59 7.63 -29.46
N ASP A 269 10.19 8.82 -29.32
CA ASP A 269 9.49 10.08 -29.05
C ASP A 269 9.02 10.82 -30.33
N GLY A 270 9.24 10.23 -31.51
CA GLY A 270 8.92 10.79 -32.81
C GLY A 270 9.93 11.82 -33.33
N SER A 271 11.07 12.00 -32.65
CA SER A 271 12.16 12.86 -33.09
C SER A 271 13.23 12.10 -33.89
N GLY A 272 14.20 12.80 -34.49
CA GLY A 272 15.36 12.17 -35.16
C GLY A 272 15.19 11.80 -36.64
N GLY A 273 14.01 11.96 -37.24
CA GLY A 273 13.81 11.74 -38.68
C GLY A 273 14.53 12.79 -39.54
N ALA A 274 15.16 12.37 -40.63
CA ALA A 274 15.95 13.25 -41.50
C ALA A 274 15.09 14.38 -42.10
N THR A 275 15.62 15.61 -42.11
CA THR A 275 14.89 16.74 -42.68
C THR A 275 14.94 16.74 -44.22
N LEU A 276 13.99 17.45 -44.85
CA LEU A 276 13.99 17.59 -46.32
C LEU A 276 15.28 18.26 -46.85
N HIS A 277 15.91 19.11 -46.04
CA HIS A 277 17.15 19.81 -46.39
C HIS A 277 18.37 18.87 -46.30
N GLU A 278 18.46 18.05 -45.25
CA GLU A 278 19.53 17.05 -45.13
C GLU A 278 19.51 16.04 -46.27
N LEU A 279 18.32 15.55 -46.65
CA LEU A 279 18.17 14.65 -47.79
C LEU A 279 18.39 15.35 -49.13
N ALA A 280 18.06 16.64 -49.23
CA ALA A 280 18.35 17.45 -50.41
C ALA A 280 19.85 17.59 -50.63
N ASP A 281 20.60 17.82 -49.55
CA ASP A 281 22.07 17.87 -49.55
C ASP A 281 22.68 16.49 -49.86
N GLU A 282 22.17 15.40 -49.28
CA GLU A 282 22.61 14.01 -49.54
C GLU A 282 22.45 13.64 -51.03
N PHE A 283 21.32 14.01 -51.65
CA PHE A 283 21.01 13.64 -53.04
C PHE A 283 21.33 14.75 -54.07
N GLY A 284 21.89 15.88 -53.65
CA GLY A 284 22.25 17.01 -54.52
C GLY A 284 21.07 17.63 -55.28
N VAL A 285 19.89 17.72 -54.67
CA VAL A 285 18.66 18.28 -55.28
C VAL A 285 18.00 19.30 -54.35
N SER A 286 16.95 20.00 -54.79
CA SER A 286 16.21 20.91 -53.90
C SER A 286 15.33 20.15 -52.90
N ALA A 287 15.10 20.75 -51.72
CA ALA A 287 14.17 20.22 -50.71
C ALA A 287 12.76 19.98 -51.26
N GLU A 288 12.29 20.86 -52.16
CA GLU A 288 11.00 20.70 -52.84
C GLU A 288 11.00 19.46 -53.77
N ARG A 289 12.15 19.12 -54.37
CA ARG A 289 12.26 17.90 -55.17
C ARG A 289 12.18 16.64 -54.30
N ILE A 290 12.79 16.63 -53.12
CA ILE A 290 12.66 15.53 -52.14
C ILE A 290 11.21 15.38 -51.71
N ARG A 291 10.52 16.48 -51.40
CA ARG A 291 9.09 16.48 -51.04
C ARG A 291 8.21 15.88 -52.14
N GLN A 292 8.48 16.19 -53.41
CA GLN A 292 7.76 15.60 -54.54
C GLN A 292 7.99 14.09 -54.64
N ILE A 293 9.23 13.63 -54.44
CA ILE A 293 9.58 12.20 -54.46
C ILE A 293 8.90 11.48 -53.30
N GLU A 294 8.93 12.05 -52.09
CA GLU A 294 8.21 11.53 -50.91
C GLU A 294 6.72 11.38 -51.17
N ALA A 295 6.06 12.43 -51.69
CA ALA A 295 4.62 12.38 -51.99
C ALA A 295 4.28 11.32 -53.04
N ALA A 296 5.11 11.17 -54.07
CA ALA A 296 4.94 10.14 -55.09
C ALA A 296 5.17 8.72 -54.52
N ALA A 297 6.17 8.54 -53.68
CA ALA A 297 6.47 7.29 -53.00
C ALA A 297 5.33 6.87 -52.07
N MET A 298 4.82 7.78 -51.23
CA MET A 298 3.67 7.54 -50.36
C MET A 298 2.41 7.15 -51.15
N LYS A 299 2.17 7.79 -52.30
CA LYS A 299 1.07 7.42 -53.20
C LYS A 299 1.24 6.00 -53.77
N LYS A 300 2.46 5.62 -54.13
CA LYS A 300 2.79 4.27 -54.64
C LYS A 300 2.65 3.21 -53.55
N MET A 301 3.13 3.49 -52.34
CA MET A 301 2.97 2.61 -51.16
C MET A 301 1.49 2.42 -50.81
N LYS A 302 0.68 3.49 -50.82
CA LYS A 302 -0.77 3.39 -50.60
C LYS A 302 -1.45 2.46 -51.60
N GLY A 303 -1.07 2.52 -52.87
CA GLY A 303 -1.59 1.61 -53.91
C GLY A 303 -1.15 0.16 -53.69
N ALA A 304 0.07 -0.08 -53.22
CA ALA A 304 0.55 -1.43 -52.88
C ALA A 304 -0.18 -2.01 -51.65
N LEU A 305 -0.41 -1.19 -50.64
CA LEU A 305 -1.13 -1.57 -49.41
C LEU A 305 -2.61 -1.92 -49.65
N GLN A 306 -3.24 -1.36 -50.69
CA GLN A 306 -4.61 -1.71 -51.07
C GLN A 306 -4.79 -3.17 -51.48
N ALA A 307 -3.72 -3.87 -51.88
CA ALA A 307 -3.77 -5.30 -52.18
C ALA A 307 -3.84 -6.17 -50.90
N PHE A 308 -3.43 -5.62 -49.76
CA PHE A 308 -3.45 -6.26 -48.44
C PHE A 308 -4.64 -5.83 -47.58
N ALA A 309 -5.29 -4.75 -47.99
CA ALA A 309 -6.42 -4.11 -47.32
C ALA A 309 -7.66 -4.99 -47.30
#